data_AF-A0A4Y9NE31-F1
#
_entry.id   AF-A0A4Y9NE31-F1
#
_cell.length_a   1.000
_cell.length_b   1.000
_cell.length_c   1.000
_cell.angle_alpha   90.00
_cell.angle_beta   90.00
_cell.angle_gamma   90.00
#
_symmetry.space_group_name_H-M   'P 1'
#
loop_
_entity.id
_entity.type
_entity.pdbx_description
1 polymer ?
#
loop_
_entity_poly.entity_id
_entity_poly.type
_entity_poly.pdbx_seq_one_letter_code
_entity_poly.pdbx_strand_id
1 'polypeptide(L)'
;MTTDTDVLPTMSSAAPLPRPRTRPAQLGLDTAYVLLGSPVAVAAFVVVITGLAVSAGTLVVWVGVPLLTVTLMAARGLATVERAQLPAVLGHPVPSPAYRRAGPEAGPVTRLMTPWRDPQSWLDALHAVVRFPVAIFSFVVTVTFWSVALAGLTYWAWDWALPHSPDDYELPELLGFADTAITRIAFYAVVGIVAAGLLPFVVRGVALVQAQLGRV
;
A
#
# COMPACT_ATOMS: atom_id res chain seq x y z
N MET A 1 38.13 48.69 23.79
CA MET A 1 36.69 48.73 23.42
C MET A 1 36.56 47.95 22.12
N THR A 2 36.35 46.63 22.23
CA THR A 2 36.16 45.73 21.09
C THR A 2 34.85 44.99 21.33
N THR A 3 33.84 45.40 20.59
CA THR A 3 32.49 44.85 20.63
C THR A 3 32.52 43.47 19.97
N ASP A 4 32.55 42.43 20.79
CA ASP A 4 32.38 41.05 20.33
C ASP A 4 30.93 40.90 19.88
N THR A 5 30.72 40.56 18.61
CA THR A 5 29.38 40.49 18.02
C THR A 5 28.96 39.03 18.10
N ASP A 6 28.12 38.70 19.08
CA ASP A 6 27.49 37.39 19.19
C ASP A 6 26.72 37.08 17.90
N VAL A 7 27.29 36.19 17.09
CA VAL A 7 26.67 35.71 15.86
C VAL A 7 25.57 34.75 16.29
N LEU A 8 24.33 35.23 16.34
CA LEU A 8 23.16 34.39 16.62
C LEU A 8 23.15 33.21 15.65
N PRO A 9 22.96 31.96 16.14
CA PRO A 9 22.84 30.80 15.28
C PRO A 9 21.71 31.04 14.29
N THR A 10 22.03 30.95 13.00
CA THR A 10 21.05 31.01 11.91
C THR A 10 19.98 29.97 12.17
N MET A 11 18.79 30.41 12.58
CA MET A 11 17.62 29.55 12.70
C MET A 11 17.43 28.89 11.33
N SER A 12 17.74 27.59 11.26
CA SER A 12 17.51 26.77 10.08
C SER A 12 16.08 26.99 9.63
N SER A 13 15.91 27.46 8.39
CA SER A 13 14.62 27.71 7.75
C SER A 13 13.63 26.60 8.12
N ALA A 14 12.56 26.96 8.83
CA ALA A 14 11.51 26.01 9.18
C ALA A 14 11.03 25.36 7.87
N ALA A 15 11.22 24.05 7.75
CA ALA A 15 10.82 23.30 6.57
C ALA A 15 9.36 23.66 6.22
N PRO A 16 9.03 23.98 4.95
CA PRO A 16 7.70 24.42 4.58
C PRO A 16 6.65 23.42 5.08
N LEU A 17 5.67 23.91 5.84
CA LEU A 17 4.57 23.08 6.32
C LEU A 17 3.82 22.48 5.10
N PRO A 18 3.43 21.19 5.15
CA PRO A 18 2.66 20.58 4.07
C PRO A 18 1.40 21.39 3.79
N ARG A 19 1.22 21.86 2.55
CA ARG A 19 -0.01 22.57 2.17
C ARG A 19 -1.22 21.63 2.31
N PRO A 20 -2.34 22.11 2.88
CA PRO A 20 -3.57 21.31 2.93
C PRO A 20 -4.02 20.98 1.51
N ARG A 21 -4.16 19.68 1.22
CA ARG A 21 -4.57 19.18 -0.10
C ARG A 21 -6.10 19.22 -0.25
N THR A 22 -6.57 19.44 -1.47
CA THR A 22 -8.00 19.33 -1.77
C THR A 22 -8.46 17.86 -1.65
N ARG A 23 -9.72 17.65 -1.26
CA ARG A 23 -10.31 16.30 -1.10
C ARG A 23 -10.09 15.38 -2.33
N PRO A 24 -10.28 15.80 -3.60
CA PRO A 24 -10.03 14.92 -4.74
C PRO A 24 -8.54 14.61 -4.96
N ALA A 25 -7.64 15.55 -4.65
CA ALA A 25 -6.20 15.29 -4.75
C ALA A 25 -5.74 14.26 -3.71
N GLN A 26 -6.31 14.29 -2.50
CA GLN A 26 -6.04 13.28 -1.48
C GLN A 26 -6.58 11.90 -1.88
N LEU A 27 -7.78 11.84 -2.46
CA LEU A 27 -8.38 10.60 -2.95
C LEU A 27 -7.53 9.94 -4.04
N GLY A 28 -7.01 10.73 -4.98
CA GLY A 28 -6.11 10.24 -6.03
C GLY A 28 -4.81 9.68 -5.47
N LEU A 29 -4.21 10.35 -4.48
CA LEU A 29 -3.01 9.87 -3.80
C LEU A 29 -3.25 8.58 -3.01
N ASP A 30 -4.33 8.52 -2.23
CA ASP A 30 -4.65 7.34 -1.42
C ASP A 30 -4.98 6.13 -2.33
N THR A 31 -5.68 6.38 -3.46
CA THR A 31 -5.93 5.35 -4.48
C THR A 31 -4.63 4.87 -5.13
N ALA A 32 -3.76 5.79 -5.56
CA ALA A 32 -2.48 5.45 -6.16
C ALA A 32 -1.58 4.68 -5.18
N TYR A 33 -1.58 5.04 -3.90
CA TYR A 33 -0.86 4.34 -2.85
C TYR A 33 -1.33 2.89 -2.70
N VAL A 34 -2.64 2.65 -2.64
CA VAL A 34 -3.19 1.28 -2.52
C VAL A 34 -2.92 0.46 -3.79
N LEU A 35 -3.12 1.06 -4.97
CA LEU A 35 -2.95 0.36 -6.25
C LEU A 35 -1.49 0.04 -6.56
N LEU A 36 -0.56 0.98 -6.31
CA LEU A 36 0.88 0.75 -6.53
C LEU A 36 1.51 -0.06 -5.40
N GLY A 37 1.00 0.05 -4.18
CA GLY A 37 1.47 -0.71 -3.03
C GLY A 37 1.14 -2.20 -3.10
N SER A 38 0.04 -2.58 -3.77
CA SER A 38 -0.40 -3.97 -3.88
C SER A 38 0.59 -4.86 -4.67
N PRO A 39 1.00 -4.52 -5.91
CA PRO A 39 2.02 -5.28 -6.64
C PRO A 39 3.33 -5.42 -5.88
N VAL A 40 3.75 -4.37 -5.16
CA VAL A 40 4.96 -4.40 -4.34
C VAL A 40 4.82 -5.39 -3.18
N ALA A 41 3.66 -5.43 -2.52
CA ALA A 41 3.38 -6.39 -1.45
C ALA A 41 3.35 -7.84 -1.97
N VAL A 42 2.79 -8.08 -3.15
CA VAL A 42 2.83 -9.40 -3.81
C VAL A 42 4.27 -9.82 -4.12
N ALA A 43 5.04 -8.93 -4.76
CA ALA A 43 6.44 -9.22 -5.06
C ALA A 43 7.26 -9.49 -3.79
N ALA A 44 7.04 -8.71 -2.73
CA ALA A 44 7.71 -8.89 -1.45
C ALA A 44 7.37 -10.24 -0.81
N PHE A 45 6.09 -10.61 -0.79
CA PHE A 45 5.64 -11.90 -0.29
C PHE A 45 6.30 -13.06 -1.03
N VAL A 46 6.26 -13.03 -2.37
CA VAL A 46 6.85 -14.10 -3.20
C VAL A 46 8.34 -14.21 -2.95
N VAL A 47 9.09 -13.10 -2.99
CA VAL A 47 10.55 -13.11 -2.77
C VAL A 47 10.90 -13.61 -1.37
N VAL A 48 10.19 -13.17 -0.33
CA VAL A 48 10.47 -13.58 1.05
C VAL A 48 10.12 -15.05 1.27
N ILE A 49 8.93 -15.50 0.89
CA ILE A 49 8.52 -16.90 1.11
C ILE A 49 9.37 -17.87 0.29
N THR A 50 9.60 -17.59 -0.99
CA THR A 50 10.45 -18.45 -1.82
C THR A 50 11.90 -18.43 -1.33
N GLY A 51 12.44 -17.27 -0.99
CA GLY A 51 13.79 -17.13 -0.45
C GLY A 51 13.99 -17.88 0.86
N LEU A 52 13.02 -17.80 1.79
CA LEU A 52 13.04 -18.54 3.04
C LEU A 52 12.96 -20.05 2.80
N ALA A 53 12.06 -20.51 1.93
CA ALA A 53 11.89 -21.93 1.62
C ALA A 53 13.13 -22.52 0.94
N VAL A 54 13.69 -21.85 -0.07
CA VAL A 54 14.90 -22.30 -0.78
C VAL A 54 16.11 -22.26 0.15
N SER A 55 16.25 -21.22 0.98
CA SER A 55 17.34 -21.14 1.96
C SER A 55 17.27 -22.27 2.99
N ALA A 56 16.07 -22.59 3.48
CA ALA A 56 15.87 -23.71 4.40
C ALA A 56 16.17 -25.06 3.75
N GLY A 57 15.73 -25.27 2.50
CA GLY A 57 15.99 -26.52 1.76
C GLY A 57 17.46 -26.72 1.39
N THR A 58 18.19 -25.64 1.08
CA THR A 58 19.61 -25.67 0.68
C THR A 58 20.58 -25.52 1.87
N LEU A 59 20.05 -25.50 3.10
CA LEU A 59 20.86 -25.39 4.31
C LEU A 59 21.74 -26.62 4.52
N VAL A 60 21.29 -27.79 4.05
CA VAL A 60 22.03 -29.07 4.08
C VAL A 60 23.37 -28.98 3.33
N VAL A 61 23.43 -28.23 2.24
CA VAL A 61 24.64 -28.04 1.42
C VAL A 61 25.38 -26.75 1.76
N TRP A 62 25.07 -26.12 2.89
CA TRP A 62 25.61 -24.83 3.34
C TRP A 62 25.32 -23.61 2.44
N VAL A 63 24.83 -23.81 1.21
CA VAL A 63 24.39 -22.74 0.28
C VAL A 63 23.20 -21.94 0.83
N GLY A 64 22.39 -22.54 1.70
CA GLY A 64 21.29 -21.85 2.36
C GLY A 64 21.72 -20.66 3.21
N VAL A 65 22.96 -20.65 3.73
CA VAL A 65 23.45 -19.57 4.59
C VAL A 65 23.57 -18.22 3.83
N PRO A 66 24.31 -18.14 2.71
CA PRO A 66 24.36 -16.93 1.92
C PRO A 66 23.00 -16.58 1.31
N LEU A 67 22.22 -17.58 0.89
CA LEU A 67 20.90 -17.33 0.30
C LEU A 67 19.94 -16.65 1.28
N LEU A 68 19.90 -17.09 2.54
CA LEU A 68 19.04 -16.47 3.54
C LEU A 68 19.44 -15.02 3.80
N THR A 69 20.76 -14.74 3.77
CA THR A 69 21.27 -13.38 3.92
C THR A 69 20.74 -12.48 2.81
N VAL A 70 20.77 -12.96 1.56
CA VAL A 70 20.21 -12.25 0.40
C VAL A 70 18.70 -12.05 0.57
N THR A 71 17.96 -13.07 1.02
CA THR A 71 16.51 -12.97 1.28
C THR A 71 16.19 -11.91 2.34
N LEU A 72 16.91 -11.90 3.46
CA LEU A 72 16.73 -10.91 4.52
C LEU A 72 17.09 -9.50 4.04
N MET A 73 18.14 -9.35 3.22
CA MET A 73 18.48 -8.06 2.61
C MET A 73 17.40 -7.59 1.62
N ALA A 74 16.82 -8.49 0.83
CA ALA A 74 15.70 -8.17 -0.05
C ALA A 74 14.48 -7.72 0.76
N ALA A 75 14.15 -8.42 1.86
CA ALA A 75 13.07 -8.03 2.77
C ALA A 75 13.26 -6.61 3.32
N ARG A 76 14.47 -6.27 3.77
CA ARG A 76 14.82 -4.91 4.23
C ARG A 76 14.64 -3.86 3.12
N GLY A 77 15.09 -4.16 1.91
CA GLY A 77 14.95 -3.27 0.75
C GLY A 77 13.49 -2.99 0.42
N LEU A 78 12.66 -4.03 0.38
CA LEU A 78 11.23 -3.93 0.12
C LEU A 78 10.49 -3.15 1.23
N ALA A 79 10.84 -3.39 2.49
CA ALA A 79 10.30 -2.63 3.62
C ALA A 79 10.72 -1.14 3.57
N THR A 80 11.91 -0.84 3.03
CA THR A 80 12.35 0.54 2.82
C THR A 80 11.55 1.24 1.72
N VAL A 81 11.27 0.55 0.61
CA VAL A 81 10.43 1.08 -0.49
C VAL A 81 9.01 1.37 -0.01
N GLU A 82 8.47 0.54 0.87
CA GLU A 82 7.18 0.79 1.51
C GLU A 82 7.20 2.00 2.42
N ARG A 83 8.21 2.08 3.31
CA ARG A 83 8.36 3.20 4.25
C ARG A 83 8.57 4.53 3.54
N ALA A 84 9.18 4.54 2.35
CA ALA A 84 9.34 5.73 1.52
C ALA A 84 8.00 6.29 0.99
N GLN A 85 6.95 5.46 0.90
CA GLN A 85 5.62 5.88 0.43
C GLN A 85 4.74 6.42 1.56
N LEU A 86 5.03 6.05 2.82
CA LEU A 86 4.25 6.46 3.99
C LEU A 86 4.12 7.98 4.19
N PRO A 87 5.16 8.82 3.98
CA PRO A 87 5.05 10.27 4.15
C PRO A 87 4.03 10.93 3.22
N ALA A 88 3.80 10.35 2.04
CA ALA A 88 2.83 10.87 1.09
C ALA A 88 1.39 10.76 1.61
N VAL A 89 1.10 9.70 2.38
CA VAL A 89 -0.22 9.37 2.93
C VAL A 89 -0.43 9.95 4.33
N LEU A 90 0.59 9.83 5.20
CA LEU A 90 0.53 10.24 6.61
C LEU A 90 0.74 11.75 6.81
N GLY A 91 1.33 12.43 5.82
CA GLY A 91 1.59 13.88 5.90
C GLY A 91 2.71 14.29 6.86
N HIS A 92 3.40 13.32 7.47
CA HIS A 92 4.57 13.54 8.31
C HIS A 92 5.67 12.52 7.98
N PRO A 93 6.95 12.86 8.20
CA PRO A 93 8.05 11.91 8.03
C PRO A 93 7.90 10.72 8.98
N VAL A 94 8.26 9.52 8.50
CA VAL A 94 8.29 8.28 9.29
C VAL A 94 9.75 7.97 9.64
N PRO A 95 10.08 7.70 10.92
CA PRO A 95 11.44 7.33 11.31
C PRO A 95 11.94 6.09 10.56
N SER A 96 13.18 6.12 10.08
CA SER A 96 13.81 4.96 9.45
C SER A 96 14.35 4.00 10.52
N PRO A 97 14.12 2.67 10.42
CA PRO A 97 14.64 1.71 11.38
C PRO A 97 16.18 1.71 11.43
N ALA A 98 16.73 1.61 12.64
CA ALA A 98 18.17 1.46 12.83
C ALA A 98 18.58 0.00 12.62
N TYR A 99 19.02 -0.33 11.41
CA TYR A 99 19.55 -1.65 11.10
C TYR A 99 20.93 -1.88 11.72
N ARG A 100 21.19 -3.10 12.19
CA ARG A 100 22.55 -3.46 12.62
C ARG A 100 23.46 -3.49 11.39
N ARG A 101 24.53 -2.69 11.43
CA ARG A 101 25.57 -2.64 10.38
C ARG A 101 26.83 -3.32 10.90
N ALA A 102 27.44 -4.16 10.07
CA ALA A 102 28.78 -4.64 10.34
C ALA A 102 29.76 -3.46 10.25
N GLY A 103 30.75 -3.40 11.16
CA GLY A 103 31.77 -2.36 11.14
C GLY A 103 32.60 -2.38 9.84
N PRO A 104 33.28 -1.28 9.47
CA PRO A 104 34.07 -1.20 8.23
C PRO A 104 35.15 -2.29 8.11
N GLU A 105 35.67 -2.76 9.25
CA GLU A 105 36.72 -3.78 9.33
C GLU A 105 36.18 -5.22 9.52
N ALA A 106 34.87 -5.42 9.47
CA ALA A 106 34.27 -6.73 9.69
C ALA A 106 34.57 -7.69 8.53
N GLY A 107 35.15 -8.86 8.87
CA GLY A 107 35.41 -9.92 7.89
C GLY A 107 34.15 -10.42 7.17
N PRO A 108 34.31 -11.08 6.00
CA PRO A 108 33.19 -11.49 5.13
C PRO A 108 32.18 -12.40 5.84
N VAL A 109 32.63 -13.28 6.73
CA VAL A 109 31.75 -14.14 7.55
C VAL A 109 30.91 -13.32 8.52
N THR A 110 31.51 -12.35 9.21
CA THR A 110 30.80 -11.46 10.14
C THR A 110 29.73 -10.65 9.41
N ARG A 111 30.04 -10.16 8.20
CA ARG A 111 29.10 -9.41 7.35
C ARG A 111 27.93 -10.29 6.89
N LEU A 112 28.21 -11.55 6.52
CA LEU A 112 27.19 -12.53 6.14
C LEU A 112 26.25 -12.88 7.31
N MET A 113 26.78 -13.04 8.52
CA MET A 113 25.99 -13.40 9.70
C MET A 113 25.29 -12.20 10.36
N THR A 114 25.61 -10.96 9.98
CA THR A 114 25.04 -9.77 10.61
C THR A 114 23.52 -9.69 10.46
N PRO A 115 22.92 -9.93 9.27
CA PRO A 115 21.47 -9.88 9.12
C PRO A 115 20.72 -10.96 9.90
N TRP A 116 21.33 -12.13 10.08
CA TRP A 116 20.74 -13.23 10.84
C TRP A 116 20.55 -12.89 12.31
N ARG A 117 21.53 -12.16 12.88
CA ARG A 117 21.51 -11.75 14.29
C ARG A 117 20.61 -10.54 14.52
N ASP A 118 20.21 -9.84 13.47
CA ASP A 118 19.46 -8.58 13.55
C ASP A 118 17.95 -8.86 13.60
N PRO A 119 17.29 -8.69 14.77
CA PRO A 119 15.86 -8.97 14.92
C PRO A 119 15.00 -8.19 13.92
N GLN A 120 15.43 -6.98 13.54
CA GLN A 120 14.71 -6.14 12.59
C GLN A 120 14.56 -6.80 11.20
N SER A 121 15.53 -7.63 10.79
CA SER A 121 15.47 -8.30 9.48
C SER A 121 14.38 -9.35 9.44
N TRP A 122 14.20 -10.05 10.56
CA TRP A 122 13.15 -11.04 10.73
C TRP A 122 11.79 -10.37 10.84
N LEU A 123 11.71 -9.22 11.51
CA LEU A 123 10.51 -8.39 11.52
C LEU A 123 10.15 -7.89 10.12
N ASP A 124 11.11 -7.41 9.32
CA ASP A 124 10.86 -6.99 7.94
C ASP A 124 10.38 -8.16 7.05
N ALA A 125 10.90 -9.38 7.25
CA ALA A 125 10.42 -10.58 6.56
C ALA A 125 9.00 -10.96 6.98
N LEU A 126 8.70 -10.96 8.29
CA LEU A 126 7.36 -11.20 8.82
C LEU A 126 6.37 -10.14 8.32
N HIS A 127 6.79 -8.88 8.30
CA HIS A 127 6.00 -7.76 7.79
C HIS A 127 5.60 -7.98 6.34
N ALA A 128 6.53 -8.41 5.47
CA ALA A 128 6.20 -8.74 4.08
C ALA A 128 5.12 -9.83 3.96
N VAL A 129 5.12 -10.81 4.88
CA VAL A 129 4.13 -11.89 4.92
C VAL A 129 2.77 -11.41 5.41
N VAL A 130 2.74 -10.64 6.50
CA VAL A 130 1.50 -10.13 7.12
C VAL A 130 0.86 -9.03 6.28
N ARG A 131 1.65 -8.23 5.58
CA ARG A 131 1.16 -7.14 4.73
C ARG A 131 0.41 -7.65 3.50
N PHE A 132 0.85 -8.77 2.92
CA PHE A 132 0.26 -9.34 1.70
C PHE A 132 -1.28 -9.47 1.73
N PRO A 133 -1.90 -10.15 2.72
CA PRO A 133 -3.36 -10.27 2.77
C PRO A 133 -4.05 -8.91 2.91
N VAL A 134 -3.48 -7.99 3.68
CA VAL A 134 -4.03 -6.65 3.85
C VAL A 134 -3.93 -5.85 2.55
N ALA A 135 -2.82 -5.97 1.82
CA ALA A 135 -2.62 -5.32 0.54
C ALA A 135 -3.62 -5.79 -0.51
N ILE A 136 -3.87 -7.11 -0.59
CA ILE A 136 -4.88 -7.69 -1.47
C ILE A 136 -6.28 -7.20 -1.09
N PHE A 137 -6.64 -7.30 0.19
CA PHE A 137 -7.96 -6.85 0.66
C PHE A 137 -8.20 -5.38 0.30
N SER A 138 -7.20 -4.54 0.56
CA SER A 138 -7.23 -3.10 0.25
C SER A 138 -7.41 -2.83 -1.24
N PHE A 139 -6.67 -3.57 -2.07
CA PHE A 139 -6.75 -3.47 -3.52
C PHE A 139 -8.13 -3.87 -4.03
N VAL A 140 -8.65 -5.03 -3.59
CA VAL A 140 -9.98 -5.51 -3.99
C VAL A 140 -11.04 -4.50 -3.60
N VAL A 141 -11.07 -4.03 -2.35
CA VAL A 141 -12.04 -3.04 -1.89
C VAL A 141 -11.97 -1.76 -2.72
N THR A 142 -10.77 -1.24 -2.96
CA THR A 142 -10.57 0.00 -3.74
C THR A 142 -11.05 -0.16 -5.17
N VAL A 143 -10.67 -1.25 -5.84
CA VAL A 143 -11.08 -1.55 -7.22
C VAL A 143 -12.59 -1.74 -7.29
N THR A 144 -13.20 -2.50 -6.37
CA THR A 144 -14.66 -2.72 -6.34
C THR A 144 -15.41 -1.40 -6.21
N PHE A 145 -15.02 -0.51 -5.29
CA PHE A 145 -15.70 0.78 -5.13
C PHE A 145 -15.53 1.68 -6.36
N TRP A 146 -14.35 1.72 -6.97
CA TRP A 146 -14.14 2.43 -8.23
C TRP A 146 -14.96 1.85 -9.37
N SER A 147 -15.01 0.52 -9.50
CA SER A 147 -15.81 -0.17 -10.52
C SER A 147 -17.31 0.12 -10.35
N VAL A 148 -17.84 0.02 -9.13
CA VAL A 148 -19.27 0.31 -8.85
C VAL A 148 -19.58 1.78 -9.11
N ALA A 149 -18.74 2.70 -8.66
CA ALA A 149 -18.92 4.13 -8.89
C ALA A 149 -18.91 4.47 -10.39
N LEU A 150 -17.90 4.00 -11.12
CA LEU A 150 -17.79 4.27 -12.55
C LEU A 150 -18.90 3.59 -13.35
N ALA A 151 -19.16 2.30 -13.10
CA ALA A 151 -20.20 1.56 -13.81
C ALA A 151 -21.58 2.16 -13.56
N GLY A 152 -21.91 2.50 -12.31
CA GLY A 152 -23.19 3.12 -11.98
C GLY A 152 -23.36 4.53 -12.56
N LEU A 153 -22.33 5.38 -12.46
CA LEU A 153 -22.38 6.75 -13.00
C LEU A 153 -22.44 6.80 -14.53
N THR A 154 -21.80 5.83 -15.20
CA THR A 154 -21.78 5.74 -16.67
C THR A 154 -22.83 4.81 -17.24
N TYR A 155 -23.69 4.22 -16.40
CA TYR A 155 -24.65 3.18 -16.80
C TYR A 155 -25.53 3.63 -17.98
N TRP A 156 -26.02 4.87 -17.93
CA TRP A 156 -26.84 5.47 -18.99
C TRP A 156 -26.18 5.43 -20.39
N ALA A 157 -24.85 5.40 -20.46
CA ALA A 157 -24.09 5.48 -21.70
C ALA A 157 -23.94 4.13 -22.41
N TRP A 158 -24.09 3.01 -21.69
CA TRP A 158 -23.90 1.65 -22.24
C TRP A 158 -25.08 0.71 -21.99
N ASP A 159 -26.11 1.17 -21.27
CA ASP A 159 -27.39 0.44 -21.09
C ASP A 159 -27.91 -0.16 -22.41
N TRP A 160 -27.97 0.66 -23.46
CA TRP A 160 -28.45 0.27 -24.79
C TRP A 160 -27.66 -0.87 -25.47
N ALA A 161 -26.42 -1.12 -25.03
CA ALA A 161 -25.57 -2.15 -25.61
C ALA A 161 -25.74 -3.52 -24.94
N LEU A 162 -26.40 -3.59 -23.78
CA LEU A 162 -26.70 -4.85 -23.12
C LEU A 162 -27.86 -5.57 -23.81
N PRO A 163 -27.75 -6.89 -24.05
CA PRO A 163 -28.90 -7.72 -24.37
C PRO A 163 -29.88 -7.72 -23.19
N HIS A 164 -31.15 -7.43 -23.46
CA HIS A 164 -32.23 -7.54 -22.49
C HIS A 164 -33.15 -8.66 -22.97
N SER A 165 -32.87 -9.89 -22.52
CA SER A 165 -33.70 -11.04 -22.88
C SER A 165 -34.92 -11.09 -21.95
N PRO A 166 -36.10 -11.56 -22.41
CA PRO A 166 -37.29 -11.69 -21.56
C PRO A 166 -37.11 -12.62 -20.34
N ASP A 167 -36.06 -13.47 -20.35
CA ASP A 167 -35.72 -14.40 -19.27
C ASP A 167 -34.65 -13.83 -18.30
N ASP A 168 -34.08 -12.67 -18.61
CA ASP A 168 -33.06 -12.02 -17.78
C ASP A 168 -33.75 -11.16 -16.71
N TYR A 169 -33.50 -11.47 -15.43
CA TYR A 169 -34.01 -10.68 -14.31
C TYR A 169 -32.94 -9.74 -13.78
N GLU A 170 -33.25 -8.46 -13.73
CA GLU A 170 -32.34 -7.45 -13.23
C GLU A 170 -32.48 -7.17 -11.72
N LEU A 171 -31.43 -6.63 -11.11
CA LEU A 171 -31.45 -6.26 -9.68
C LEU A 171 -32.63 -5.36 -9.27
N PRO A 172 -33.03 -4.33 -10.05
CA PRO A 172 -34.22 -3.53 -9.73
C PRO A 172 -35.51 -4.37 -9.76
N GLU A 173 -35.66 -5.27 -10.72
CA GLU A 173 -36.84 -6.13 -10.85
C GLU A 173 -36.94 -7.13 -9.70
N LEU A 174 -35.81 -7.71 -9.28
CA LEU A 174 -35.73 -8.57 -8.11
C LEU A 174 -36.12 -7.86 -6.81
N LEU A 175 -35.95 -6.53 -6.77
CA LEU A 175 -36.37 -5.67 -5.66
C LEU A 175 -37.83 -5.18 -5.81
N GLY A 176 -38.54 -5.62 -6.85
CA GLY A 176 -39.94 -5.29 -7.11
C GLY A 176 -40.17 -3.98 -7.87
N PHE A 177 -39.13 -3.41 -8.47
CA PHE A 177 -39.26 -2.25 -9.35
C PHE A 177 -39.74 -2.65 -10.75
N ALA A 178 -40.30 -1.68 -11.48
CA ALA A 178 -40.74 -1.89 -12.85
C ALA A 178 -39.54 -2.12 -13.79
N ASP A 179 -39.64 -3.13 -14.67
CA ASP A 179 -38.73 -3.34 -15.80
C ASP A 179 -38.91 -2.18 -16.79
N THR A 180 -38.09 -1.15 -16.62
CA THR A 180 -38.06 0.01 -17.50
C THR A 180 -36.65 0.58 -17.47
N ALA A 181 -36.12 0.96 -18.63
CA ALA A 181 -34.79 1.53 -18.77
C ALA A 181 -34.55 2.73 -17.82
N ILE A 182 -35.55 3.60 -17.63
CA ILE A 182 -35.46 4.75 -16.71
C ILE A 182 -35.22 4.29 -15.27
N THR A 183 -36.00 3.30 -14.80
CA THR A 183 -35.89 2.75 -13.44
C THR A 183 -34.51 2.17 -13.21
N ARG A 184 -34.02 1.41 -14.17
CA ARG A 184 -32.71 0.77 -14.13
C ARG A 184 -31.55 1.77 -14.14
N ILE A 185 -31.57 2.71 -15.09
CA ILE A 185 -30.58 3.77 -15.18
C ILE A 185 -30.57 4.60 -13.90
N ALA A 186 -31.72 4.99 -13.37
CA ALA A 186 -31.82 5.74 -12.13
C ALA A 186 -31.29 4.92 -10.94
N PHE A 187 -31.64 3.64 -10.84
CA PHE A 187 -31.18 2.75 -9.77
C PHE A 187 -29.65 2.62 -9.76
N TYR A 188 -29.03 2.25 -10.88
CA TYR A 188 -27.58 2.11 -10.97
C TYR A 188 -26.84 3.45 -10.85
N ALA A 189 -27.43 4.55 -11.32
CA ALA A 189 -26.88 5.88 -11.10
C ALA A 189 -26.85 6.24 -9.60
N VAL A 190 -27.93 5.97 -8.87
CA VAL A 190 -27.99 6.17 -7.40
C VAL A 190 -26.95 5.31 -6.70
N VAL A 191 -26.83 4.02 -7.05
CA VAL A 191 -25.80 3.12 -6.52
C VAL A 191 -24.39 3.67 -6.80
N GLY A 192 -24.14 4.14 -8.02
CA GLY A 192 -22.87 4.76 -8.42
C GLY A 192 -22.57 6.04 -7.64
N ILE A 193 -23.55 6.91 -7.43
CA ILE A 193 -23.41 8.14 -6.63
C ILE A 193 -23.11 7.81 -5.17
N VAL A 194 -23.82 6.86 -4.57
CA VAL A 194 -23.58 6.40 -3.20
C VAL A 194 -22.17 5.82 -3.08
N ALA A 195 -21.76 4.96 -4.01
CA ALA A 195 -20.42 4.39 -4.04
C ALA A 195 -19.34 5.49 -4.19
N ALA A 196 -19.54 6.47 -5.07
CA ALA A 196 -18.64 7.60 -5.26
C ALA A 196 -18.53 8.48 -4.00
N GLY A 197 -19.64 8.68 -3.28
CA GLY A 197 -19.67 9.39 -2.00
C GLY A 197 -18.93 8.65 -0.88
N LEU A 198 -19.03 7.31 -0.85
CA LEU A 198 -18.34 6.46 0.13
C LEU A 198 -16.86 6.24 -0.20
N LEU A 199 -16.47 6.33 -1.48
CA LEU A 199 -15.12 6.11 -2.00
C LEU A 199 -14.02 6.82 -1.19
N PRO A 200 -14.09 8.14 -0.91
CA PRO A 200 -13.06 8.82 -0.14
C PRO A 200 -12.93 8.31 1.30
N PHE A 201 -14.02 7.84 1.92
CA PHE A 201 -13.97 7.29 3.28
C PHE A 201 -13.36 5.89 3.29
N VAL A 202 -13.78 5.05 2.34
CA VAL A 202 -13.30 3.67 2.21
C VAL A 202 -11.82 3.63 1.87
N VAL A 203 -11.41 4.34 0.82
CA VAL A 203 -10.00 4.37 0.39
C VAL A 203 -9.12 4.98 1.47
N ARG A 204 -9.59 6.01 2.17
CA ARG A 204 -8.86 6.58 3.31
C ARG A 204 -8.71 5.59 4.45
N GLY A 205 -9.79 4.91 4.85
CA GLY A 205 -9.75 3.92 5.94
C GLY A 205 -8.78 2.79 5.63
N VAL A 206 -8.84 2.27 4.40
CA VAL A 206 -7.95 1.22 3.90
C VAL A 206 -6.49 1.68 3.86
N ALA A 207 -6.22 2.88 3.33
CA ALA A 207 -4.87 3.45 3.29
C ALA A 207 -4.31 3.67 4.71
N LEU A 208 -5.14 4.06 5.68
CA LEU A 208 -4.73 4.19 7.08
C LEU A 208 -4.40 2.85 7.73
N VAL A 209 -5.17 1.79 7.46
CA VAL A 209 -4.88 0.44 7.94
C VAL A 209 -3.53 -0.05 7.40
N GLN A 210 -3.27 0.15 6.10
CA GLN A 210 -1.96 -0.16 5.51
C GLN A 210 -0.84 0.67 6.12
N ALA A 211 -1.05 1.97 6.31
CA ALA A 211 -0.06 2.87 6.88
C ALA A 211 0.25 2.57 8.36
N GLN A 212 -0.72 2.05 9.12
CA GLN A 212 -0.52 1.62 10.50
C GLN A 212 0.34 0.36 10.57
N LEU A 213 0.11 -0.62 9.69
CA LEU A 213 0.94 -1.82 9.59
C LEU A 213 2.39 -1.48 9.21
N GLY A 214 2.60 -0.52 8.31
CA GLY A 214 3.96 -0.10 7.90
C GLY A 214 4.76 0.66 8.97
N ARG A 215 4.18 0.99 10.13
CA ARG A 215 4.86 1.64 11.26
C ARG A 215 5.52 0.66 12.23
N VAL A 216 5.08 -0.58 12.24
CA VAL A 216 5.57 -1.65 13.15
C VAL A 216 6.78 -2.34 12.52
#